data_AF-K6Z2G7-F1
#
_entry.id   AF-K6Z2G7-F1
#
_cell.length_a   1.000
_cell.length_b   1.000
_cell.length_c   1.000
_cell.angle_alpha   90.00
_cell.angle_beta   90.00
_cell.angle_gamma   90.00
#
_symmetry.space_group_name_H-M   'P 1'
#
loop_
_entity.id
_entity.type
_entity.pdbx_description
1 polymer ?
#
loop_
_entity_poly.entity_id
_entity_poly.type
_entity_poly.pdbx_seq_one_letter_code
_entity_poly.pdbx_strand_id
1 'polypeptide(L)'
;MSADSVITLKSASLSPITTPPIVRKQTKKIHLSVISPKPEQTIRDNSGKLTIRTALEPQVQGVYRLHLNDQVISQNKGLFKLSGLNRGAYTFHVELAHKSGKILASTPKQTFYLHQASVLNRPN
;
A
#
# COMPACT_ATOMS: atom_id res chain seq x y z
N MET A 1 -28.70 4.97 -58.76
CA MET A 1 -28.06 4.81 -57.43
C MET A 1 -26.98 5.86 -57.35
N SER A 2 -27.33 7.03 -56.84
CA SER A 2 -26.48 8.22 -56.84
C SER A 2 -25.83 8.37 -55.48
N ALA A 3 -24.51 8.49 -55.46
CA ALA A 3 -23.72 8.77 -54.27
C ALA A 3 -23.48 10.28 -54.19
N ASP A 4 -23.94 10.91 -53.12
CA ASP A 4 -23.67 12.31 -52.81
C ASP A 4 -22.49 12.43 -51.83
N SER A 5 -21.38 12.97 -52.35
CA SER A 5 -20.55 14.10 -51.85
C SER A 5 -21.10 14.82 -50.60
N VAL A 6 -20.38 15.41 -49.64
CA VAL A 6 -19.03 15.99 -49.44
C VAL A 6 -18.99 16.36 -47.91
N ILE A 7 -17.90 16.65 -47.19
CA ILE A 7 -17.10 17.88 -47.18
C ILE A 7 -15.95 17.71 -46.17
N THR A 8 -14.74 18.02 -46.62
CA THR A 8 -13.52 18.29 -45.83
C THR A 8 -13.60 19.65 -45.14
N LEU A 9 -13.14 19.76 -43.89
CA LEU A 9 -12.55 21.00 -43.36
C LEU A 9 -11.28 20.72 -42.54
N LYS A 10 -10.35 21.66 -42.67
CA LYS A 10 -8.90 21.58 -42.55
C LYS A 10 -8.44 22.58 -41.49
N SER A 11 -7.57 22.18 -40.56
CA SER A 11 -6.82 23.07 -39.64
C SER A 11 -5.97 22.21 -38.70
N ALA A 12 -4.69 22.43 -38.42
CA ALA A 12 -3.72 23.46 -38.75
C ALA A 12 -2.30 22.89 -38.50
N SER A 13 -1.30 23.43 -39.17
CA SER A 13 0.12 23.08 -39.07
C SER A 13 0.74 23.42 -37.71
N LEU A 14 1.57 22.54 -37.16
CA LEU A 14 2.77 22.90 -36.39
C LEU A 14 3.87 21.84 -36.59
N SER A 15 5.07 22.33 -36.89
CA SER A 15 6.32 21.63 -37.24
C SER A 15 6.81 20.63 -36.17
N PRO A 16 7.67 19.67 -36.53
CA PRO A 16 8.08 18.57 -35.64
C PRO A 16 9.01 19.05 -34.53
N ILE A 17 8.59 18.88 -33.28
CA ILE A 17 9.48 19.05 -32.13
C ILE A 17 10.26 17.73 -31.99
N THR A 18 11.44 17.68 -32.59
CA THR A 18 12.45 16.66 -32.32
C THR A 18 12.86 16.75 -30.85
N THR A 19 12.10 16.08 -29.99
CA THR A 19 12.51 15.83 -28.61
C THR A 19 13.48 14.65 -28.67
N PRO A 20 14.73 14.78 -28.17
CA PRO A 20 15.61 13.62 -28.07
C PRO A 20 14.88 12.53 -27.27
N PRO A 21 14.99 11.24 -27.65
CA PRO A 21 14.38 10.18 -26.88
C PRO A 21 15.02 10.23 -25.49
N ILE A 22 14.28 10.74 -24.52
CA ILE A 22 14.62 10.57 -23.12
C ILE A 22 14.61 9.06 -22.95
N VAL A 23 15.79 8.45 -22.93
CA VAL A 23 16.00 7.09 -22.46
C VAL A 23 15.60 7.14 -21.00
N ARG A 24 14.30 7.01 -20.75
CA ARG A 24 13.74 6.77 -19.44
C ARG A 24 14.37 5.46 -19.04
N LYS A 25 15.44 5.52 -18.24
CA LYS A 25 15.84 4.38 -17.39
C LYS A 25 14.54 3.87 -16.84
N GLN A 26 14.12 2.69 -17.27
CA GLN A 26 12.92 2.04 -16.77
C GLN A 26 13.19 1.78 -15.29
N THR A 27 12.92 2.77 -14.45
CA THR A 27 12.95 2.61 -13.00
C THR A 27 11.83 1.63 -12.74
N LYS A 28 12.19 0.36 -12.46
CA LYS A 28 11.24 -0.66 -12.08
C LYS A 28 10.37 -0.06 -10.98
N LYS A 29 9.08 0.12 -11.27
CA LYS A 29 8.13 0.63 -10.28
C LYS A 29 8.09 -0.41 -9.17
N ILE A 30 8.32 0.03 -7.94
CA ILE A 30 8.22 -0.81 -6.76
C ILE A 30 6.78 -0.75 -6.29
N HIS A 31 6.13 -1.89 -6.22
CA HIS A 31 4.77 -2.07 -5.76
C HIS A 31 4.80 -2.71 -4.38
N LEU A 32 4.35 -1.96 -3.37
CA LEU A 32 4.16 -2.44 -2.01
C LEU A 32 2.66 -2.51 -1.74
N SER A 33 2.17 -3.66 -1.29
CA SER A 33 0.76 -3.86 -0.94
C SER A 33 0.63 -4.65 0.35
N VAL A 34 -0.49 -4.48 1.06
CA VAL A 34 -0.78 -5.26 2.27
C VAL A 34 -1.61 -6.48 1.88
N ILE A 35 -1.09 -7.68 2.17
CA ILE A 35 -1.79 -8.95 1.95
C ILE A 35 -2.80 -9.19 3.07
N SER A 36 -2.40 -8.89 4.32
CA SER A 36 -3.23 -9.07 5.50
C SER A 36 -2.80 -8.12 6.62
N PRO A 37 -3.72 -7.55 7.39
CA PRO A 37 -5.18 -7.64 7.22
C PRO A 37 -5.67 -6.83 6.02
N LYS A 38 -6.84 -7.22 5.50
CA LYS A 38 -7.57 -6.48 4.46
C LYS A 38 -8.10 -5.16 5.03
N PRO A 39 -8.41 -4.16 4.17
CA PRO A 39 -9.10 -2.96 4.61
C PRO A 39 -10.39 -3.33 5.36
N GLU A 40 -10.60 -2.69 6.51
CA GLU A 40 -11.77 -2.86 7.39
C GLU A 40 -11.99 -4.28 7.93
N GLN A 41 -10.97 -5.14 7.84
CA GLN A 41 -11.08 -6.49 8.34
C GLN A 41 -11.29 -6.51 9.86
N THR A 42 -12.31 -7.26 10.28
CA THR A 42 -12.53 -7.56 11.70
C THR A 42 -11.78 -8.83 12.09
N ILE A 43 -10.99 -8.75 13.15
CA ILE A 43 -10.11 -9.81 13.63
C ILE A 43 -10.50 -10.09 15.07
N ARG A 44 -10.81 -11.36 15.36
CA ARG A 44 -11.17 -11.81 16.70
C ARG A 44 -10.00 -12.55 17.31
N ASP A 45 -9.27 -11.90 18.21
CA ASP A 45 -8.14 -12.50 18.91
C ASP A 45 -8.11 -12.03 20.36
N ASN A 46 -8.48 -12.93 21.28
CA ASN A 46 -8.54 -12.68 22.71
C ASN A 46 -7.15 -12.44 23.35
N SER A 47 -6.08 -12.87 22.69
CA SER A 47 -4.69 -12.69 23.14
C SER A 47 -4.05 -11.39 22.64
N GLY A 48 -4.77 -10.61 21.82
CA GLY A 48 -4.28 -9.35 21.28
C GLY A 48 -3.09 -9.51 20.33
N LYS A 49 -2.99 -10.68 19.67
CA LYS A 49 -1.96 -10.96 18.68
C LYS A 49 -2.48 -10.64 17.29
N LEU A 50 -1.63 -10.03 16.48
CA LEU A 50 -1.94 -9.73 15.08
C LEU A 50 -0.70 -9.89 14.23
N THR A 51 -0.85 -10.38 13.01
CA THR A 51 0.24 -10.40 12.03
C THR A 51 -0.14 -9.56 10.82
N ILE A 52 0.66 -8.54 10.53
CA ILE A 52 0.54 -7.74 9.31
C ILE A 52 1.56 -8.27 8.30
N ARG A 53 1.09 -8.60 7.09
CA ARG A 53 1.89 -9.14 5.98
C ARG A 53 1.77 -8.22 4.78
N THR A 54 2.90 -7.90 4.16
CA THR A 54 2.96 -7.11 2.93
C THR A 54 3.57 -7.92 1.79
N ALA A 55 3.10 -7.68 0.57
CA ALA A 55 3.75 -8.12 -0.66
C ALA A 55 4.60 -6.97 -1.21
N LEU A 56 5.79 -7.30 -1.70
CA LEU A 56 6.68 -6.36 -2.36
C LEU A 56 7.09 -6.94 -3.72
N GLU A 57 6.89 -6.17 -4.77
CA GLU A 57 7.27 -6.55 -6.13
C GLU A 57 7.87 -5.37 -6.90
N PRO A 58 9.09 -5.49 -7.47
CA PRO A 58 10.04 -6.58 -7.26
C PRO A 58 10.60 -6.59 -5.83
N GLN A 59 11.07 -7.74 -5.36
CA GLN A 59 11.77 -7.84 -4.08
C GLN A 59 13.03 -6.99 -4.10
N VAL A 60 13.12 -6.03 -3.18
CA VAL A 60 14.28 -5.16 -2.98
C VAL A 60 14.65 -5.11 -1.50
N GLN A 61 15.91 -4.80 -1.21
CA GLN A 61 16.37 -4.60 0.16
C GLN A 61 15.95 -3.23 0.68
N GLY A 62 15.50 -3.19 1.93
CA GLY A 62 15.11 -1.97 2.60
C GLY A 62 14.64 -2.25 4.02
N VAL A 63 14.22 -1.19 4.70
CA VAL A 63 13.60 -1.23 6.02
C VAL A 63 12.12 -0.95 5.83
N TYR A 64 11.29 -1.88 6.29
CA TYR A 64 9.85 -1.71 6.32
C TYR A 64 9.48 -1.00 7.62
N ARG A 65 8.71 0.08 7.53
CA ARG A 65 8.22 0.85 8.66
C ARG A 65 6.71 0.72 8.69
N LEU A 66 6.21 0.00 9.68
CA LEU A 66 4.78 -0.06 9.99
C LEU A 66 4.45 1.12 10.89
N HIS A 67 3.56 1.98 10.41
CA HIS A 67 2.92 2.99 11.24
C HIS A 67 1.57 2.44 11.66
N LEU A 68 1.35 2.30 12.96
CA LEU A 68 0.14 1.77 13.58
C LEU A 68 -0.34 2.78 14.62
N ASN A 69 -1.39 3.53 14.29
CA ASN A 69 -1.82 4.70 15.06
C ASN A 69 -0.63 5.65 15.32
N ASP A 70 -0.24 5.80 16.59
CA ASP A 70 0.88 6.65 17.04
C ASP A 70 2.20 5.87 17.22
N GLN A 71 2.21 4.57 16.91
CA GLN A 71 3.38 3.72 17.04
C GLN A 71 4.04 3.48 15.68
N VAL A 72 5.37 3.42 15.68
CA VAL A 72 6.16 3.07 14.49
C VAL A 72 7.06 1.88 14.80
N ILE A 73 6.93 0.82 14.00
CA ILE A 73 7.67 -0.42 14.16
C ILE A 73 8.47 -0.63 12.88
N SER A 74 9.80 -0.75 13.01
CA SER A 74 10.68 -0.96 11.87
C SER A 74 11.17 -2.41 11.82
N GLN A 75 11.15 -3.01 10.63
CA GLN A 75 11.56 -4.40 10.43
C GLN A 75 12.23 -4.59 9.08
N ASN A 76 13.15 -5.54 8.97
CA ASN A 76 13.86 -5.83 7.72
C ASN A 76 13.02 -6.69 6.73
N LYS A 77 11.80 -7.05 7.12
CA LYS A 77 10.88 -7.90 6.35
C LYS A 77 9.47 -7.30 6.41
N GLY A 78 8.69 -7.52 5.36
CA GLY A 78 7.28 -7.17 5.28
C GLY A 78 6.34 -8.02 6.15
N LEU A 79 6.80 -8.44 7.33
CA LEU A 79 6.09 -9.31 8.26
C LEU A 79 6.22 -8.73 9.66
N PHE A 80 5.14 -8.15 10.17
CA PHE A 80 5.08 -7.56 11.50
C PHE A 80 4.21 -8.42 12.40
N LYS A 81 4.78 -8.88 13.51
CA LYS A 81 4.05 -9.61 14.55
C LYS A 81 3.81 -8.66 15.71
N LEU A 82 2.55 -8.32 15.93
CA LEU A 82 2.08 -7.44 16.99
C LEU A 82 1.49 -8.30 18.11
N SER A 83 1.68 -7.85 19.34
CA SER A 83 1.18 -8.50 20.55
C SER A 83 0.80 -7.44 21.57
N GLY A 84 -0.18 -7.75 22.43
CA GLY A 84 -0.65 -6.80 23.45
C GLY A 84 -1.49 -5.67 22.89
N LEU A 85 -2.08 -5.84 21.69
CA LEU A 85 -3.07 -4.91 21.17
C LEU A 85 -4.36 -5.06 21.97
N ASN A 86 -4.96 -3.96 22.40
CA ASN A 86 -6.30 -3.95 23.01
C ASN A 86 -7.39 -3.95 21.93
N ARG A 87 -8.62 -4.36 22.28
CA ARG A 87 -9.77 -4.23 21.37
C ARG A 87 -9.93 -2.79 20.86
N GLY A 88 -10.38 -2.63 19.62
CA GLY A 88 -10.63 -1.32 19.02
C GLY A 88 -10.27 -1.24 17.55
N ALA A 89 -10.34 -0.01 17.02
CA ALA A 89 -9.93 0.31 15.66
C ALA A 89 -8.45 0.69 15.63
N TYR A 90 -7.73 0.17 14.64
CA TYR A 90 -6.34 0.50 14.39
C TYR A 90 -6.16 0.89 12.95
N THR A 91 -5.60 2.07 12.74
CA THR A 91 -5.26 2.54 11.42
C THR A 91 -3.76 2.38 11.18
N PHE A 92 -3.40 1.82 10.04
CA PHE A 92 -2.03 1.54 9.70
C PHE A 92 -1.69 1.80 8.24
N HIS A 93 -0.40 2.01 7.99
CA HIS A 93 0.21 1.97 6.67
C HIS A 93 1.65 1.47 6.81
N VAL A 94 2.20 0.96 5.70
CA VAL A 94 3.56 0.46 5.66
C VAL A 94 4.34 1.23 4.62
N GLU A 95 5.52 1.69 5.02
CA GLU A 95 6.50 2.32 4.14
C GLU A 95 7.69 1.40 3.97
N LEU A 96 8.27 1.40 2.78
CA LEU A 96 9.56 0.78 2.51
C LEU A 96 10.58 1.88 2.28
N ALA A 97 11.59 1.96 3.15
CA ALA A 97 12.71 2.88 3.00
C ALA A 97 13.97 2.13 2.55
N HIS A 98 14.75 2.76 1.67
CA HIS A 98 16.09 2.30 1.32
C HIS A 98 17.05 2.49 2.50
N LYS A 99 18.21 1.82 2.48
CA LYS A 99 19.27 2.01 3.50
C LYS A 99 19.76 3.46 3.60
N SER A 100 19.58 4.25 2.55
CA SER A 100 19.89 5.68 2.51
C SER A 100 18.81 6.58 3.13
N GLY A 101 17.72 6.02 3.65
CA GLY A 101 16.58 6.77 4.21
C GLY A 101 15.53 7.22 3.19
N LYS A 102 15.74 6.99 1.88
CA LYS A 102 14.78 7.34 0.84
C LYS A 102 13.58 6.38 0.86
N ILE A 103 12.36 6.90 0.92
CA ILE A 103 11.14 6.09 0.77
C ILE A 103 11.06 5.59 -0.69
N LEU A 104 10.95 4.27 -0.84
CA LEU A 104 10.86 3.57 -2.12
C LEU A 104 9.41 3.31 -2.52
N ALA A 105 8.56 2.96 -1.56
CA ALA A 105 7.14 2.70 -1.75
C ALA A 105 6.39 2.89 -0.41
N SER A 106 5.10 3.18 -0.49
CA SER A 106 4.21 3.26 0.66
C SER A 106 2.84 2.69 0.31
N THR A 107 2.19 2.04 1.26
CA THR A 107 0.82 1.53 1.10
C THR A 107 -0.20 2.61 1.43
N PRO A 108 -1.43 2.52 0.89
CA PRO A 108 -2.52 3.35 1.40
C PRO A 108 -2.75 3.10 2.89
N LYS A 109 -3.22 4.14 3.58
CA LYS A 109 -3.67 4.06 4.97
C LYS A 109 -4.98 3.28 5.03
N GLN A 110 -5.03 2.25 5.88
CA GLN A 110 -6.20 1.41 6.04
C GLN A 110 -6.41 1.05 7.51
N THR A 111 -7.65 0.71 7.86
CA THR A 111 -8.05 0.41 9.23
C THR A 111 -8.41 -1.06 9.36
N PHE A 112 -8.08 -1.69 10.50
CA PHE A 112 -8.64 -2.98 10.90
C PHE A 112 -9.26 -2.85 12.29
N TYR A 113 -10.15 -3.79 12.62
CA TYR A 113 -10.85 -3.81 13.89
C TYR A 113 -10.46 -5.06 14.68
N LEU A 114 -9.90 -4.88 15.87
CA LEU A 114 -9.57 -5.97 16.78
C LEU A 114 -10.69 -6.14 17.81
N HIS A 115 -11.26 -7.34 17.87
CA HIS A 115 -12.28 -7.74 18.83
C HIS A 115 -11.69 -8.75 19.81
N GLN A 116 -11.92 -8.50 21.10
CA GLN A 116 -11.57 -9.40 22.20
C GLN A 116 -12.84 -9.73 22.96
N ALA A 117 -13.04 -11.02 23.27
CA ALA A 117 -14.07 -11.45 24.20
C ALA A 117 -13.68 -10.98 25.62
N SER A 118 -14.63 -10.38 26.32
CA SER A 118 -14.48 -10.10 27.74
C SER A 118 -14.64 -11.42 28.50
N VAL A 119 -13.67 -11.79 29.32
CA VAL A 119 -13.86 -12.88 30.28
C VAL A 119 -14.63 -12.29 31.46
N LEU A 120 -15.96 -12.27 31.36
CA LEU A 120 -16.81 -11.98 32.52
C LEU A 120 -16.83 -13.24 33.37
N ASN A 121 -15.91 -13.32 34.33
CA ASN A 121 -15.91 -14.35 35.35
C ASN A 121 -17.22 -14.24 36.15
N ARG A 122 -18.12 -15.22 36.01
CA ARG A 122 -19.25 -15.35 36.94
C ARG A 122 -18.70 -15.92 38.25
N PRO A 123 -18.83 -15.23 39.40
CA PRO A 123 -18.49 -15.84 40.67
C PRO A 123 -19.47 -16.99 40.94
N ASN A 124 -18.93 -18.07 41.48
CA ASN A 124 -19.65 -19.25 41.94
C ASN A 124 -20.36 -18.95 43.26
#